data_AF-A0AB72Z8U2-F1
#
_entry.id   AF-A0AB72Z8U2-F1
#
_cell.length_a   1.000
_cell.length_b   1.000
_cell.length_c   1.000
_cell.angle_alpha   90.00
_cell.angle_beta   90.00
_cell.angle_gamma   90.00
#
_symmetry.space_group_name_H-M   'P 1'
#
loop_
_entity.id
_entity.type
_entity.pdbx_description
1 polymer ?
#
loop_
_entity_poly.entity_id
_entity_poly.type
_entity_poly.pdbx_seq_one_letter_code
_entity_poly.pdbx_strand_id
1 'polypeptide(L)'
;MTKPTPFIFPYYQCIFFCCYFQKFAFQYFRKAYAIICVLYLVLGVFDMTKWNVYLTKGEYEPWWFFEEWETSIQADFTFSEKEAAFAKYQELAEGLLRNYPNHQTKKDCLLAAWNEEEVEYCEDCEDDIQTFHGLILFFNGEVYQPTSEEKETIFKNVLTFA
;
A
#
# COMPACT_ATOMS: atom_id res chain seq x y z
N MET A 1 45.98 -50.83 49.45
CA MET A 1 45.08 -51.97 49.64
C MET A 1 43.64 -51.51 49.47
N THR A 2 42.77 -52.43 49.11
CA THR A 2 41.44 -52.32 48.50
C THR A 2 40.35 -51.58 49.29
N LYS A 3 39.35 -51.07 48.55
CA LYS A 3 38.14 -50.32 48.98
C LYS A 3 37.40 -50.92 50.19
N PRO A 4 36.54 -50.10 50.83
CA PRO A 4 35.11 -50.43 50.73
C PRO A 4 34.18 -49.22 50.49
N THR A 5 33.13 -49.47 49.70
CA THR A 5 31.84 -48.76 49.66
C THR A 5 30.81 -49.59 50.44
N PRO A 6 29.54 -49.16 50.61
CA PRO A 6 28.97 -47.84 50.87
C PRO A 6 28.04 -47.87 52.12
N PHE A 7 27.54 -46.72 52.59
CA PHE A 7 26.26 -46.71 53.33
C PHE A 7 25.42 -45.50 52.95
N ILE A 8 24.13 -45.78 52.84
CA ILE A 8 23.07 -45.06 52.12
C ILE A 8 22.25 -44.24 53.12
N PHE A 9 22.17 -42.90 52.89
CA PHE A 9 21.01 -41.98 53.04
C PHE A 9 20.34 -41.83 54.46
N PRO A 10 19.37 -40.91 54.71
CA PRO A 10 18.84 -39.81 53.87
C PRO A 10 18.40 -38.49 54.63
N TYR A 11 17.78 -37.58 53.86
CA TYR A 11 16.77 -36.55 54.20
C TYR A 11 17.25 -35.17 54.71
N TYR A 12 17.31 -34.15 53.83
CA TYR A 12 16.20 -33.31 53.30
C TYR A 12 15.72 -32.28 54.32
N GLN A 13 16.25 -31.05 54.24
CA GLN A 13 15.52 -29.80 54.51
C GLN A 13 16.51 -28.63 54.37
N CYS A 14 16.52 -27.95 53.22
CA CYS A 14 16.91 -26.52 53.10
C CYS A 14 16.88 -26.04 51.64
N ILE A 15 15.85 -26.35 50.84
CA ILE A 15 15.66 -25.68 49.54
C ILE A 15 14.17 -25.52 49.28
N PHE A 16 13.48 -24.69 50.07
CA PHE A 16 12.05 -24.39 49.84
C PHE A 16 11.68 -22.91 49.80
N PHE A 17 12.64 -21.98 49.94
CA PHE A 17 12.30 -20.54 49.99
C PHE A 17 12.92 -19.64 48.90
N CYS A 18 13.82 -20.13 48.04
CA CYS A 18 14.44 -19.28 47.01
C CYS A 18 13.90 -19.51 45.58
N CYS A 19 13.29 -20.65 45.27
CA CYS A 19 12.85 -20.95 43.89
C CYS A 19 11.41 -20.52 43.54
N TYR A 20 10.62 -20.04 44.49
CA TYR A 20 9.21 -19.68 44.21
C TYR A 20 9.06 -18.27 43.60
N PHE A 21 9.98 -17.36 43.89
CA PHE A 21 9.89 -15.97 43.39
C PHE A 21 10.45 -15.77 41.98
N GLN A 22 11.37 -16.62 41.51
CA GLN A 22 11.91 -16.54 40.14
C GLN A 22 11.03 -17.23 39.08
N LYS A 23 10.17 -18.19 39.45
CA LYS A 23 9.25 -18.82 38.49
C LYS A 23 7.97 -18.02 38.24
N PHE A 24 7.52 -17.22 39.21
CA PHE A 24 6.29 -16.44 39.06
C PHE A 24 6.46 -15.23 38.12
N ALA A 25 7.61 -14.55 38.16
CA ALA A 25 7.88 -13.42 37.27
C ALA A 25 8.02 -13.87 35.80
N PHE A 26 8.60 -15.03 35.54
CA PHE A 26 8.86 -15.52 34.17
C PHE A 26 7.59 -16.01 33.45
N GLN A 27 6.63 -16.57 34.18
CA GLN A 27 5.35 -16.99 33.61
C GLN A 27 4.42 -15.80 33.29
N TYR A 28 4.48 -14.73 34.11
CA TYR A 28 3.72 -13.50 33.84
C TYR A 28 4.32 -12.70 32.67
N PHE A 29 5.65 -12.60 32.55
CA PHE A 29 6.28 -11.88 31.44
C PHE A 29 6.07 -12.55 30.07
N ARG A 30 6.11 -13.89 29.98
CA ARG A 30 5.80 -14.60 28.72
C ARG A 30 4.34 -14.46 28.31
N LYS A 31 3.40 -14.46 29.27
CA LYS A 31 1.98 -14.24 28.97
C LYS A 31 1.70 -12.81 28.56
N ALA A 32 2.30 -11.82 29.23
CA ALA A 32 2.15 -10.41 28.86
C ALA A 32 2.71 -10.11 27.47
N TYR A 33 3.90 -10.62 27.12
CA TYR A 33 4.46 -10.47 25.76
C TYR A 33 3.67 -11.23 24.70
N ALA A 34 3.17 -12.43 24.99
CA ALA A 34 2.30 -13.15 24.07
C ALA A 34 0.97 -12.43 23.86
N ILE A 35 0.38 -11.86 24.93
CA ILE A 35 -0.84 -11.06 24.84
C ILE A 35 -0.58 -9.75 24.09
N ILE A 36 0.56 -9.08 24.28
CA ILE A 36 0.95 -7.89 23.52
C ILE A 36 1.21 -8.24 22.04
N CYS A 37 1.92 -9.34 21.71
CA CYS A 37 2.08 -9.78 20.33
C CYS A 37 0.77 -10.23 19.67
N VAL A 38 -0.14 -10.87 20.41
CA VAL A 38 -1.47 -11.25 19.91
C VAL A 38 -2.36 -10.02 19.79
N LEU A 39 -2.26 -9.03 20.69
CA LEU A 39 -2.90 -7.72 20.53
C LEU A 39 -2.30 -6.96 19.34
N TYR A 40 -1.00 -7.01 19.08
CA TYR A 40 -0.39 -6.44 17.88
C TYR A 40 -0.69 -7.27 16.61
N LEU A 41 -0.99 -8.56 16.71
CA LEU A 41 -1.48 -9.36 15.56
C LEU A 41 -2.98 -9.16 15.31
N VAL A 42 -3.76 -8.82 16.35
CA VAL A 42 -5.20 -8.56 16.27
C VAL A 42 -5.53 -7.07 16.08
N LEU A 43 -4.61 -6.16 16.44
CA LEU A 43 -4.71 -4.69 16.29
C LEU A 43 -3.68 -4.10 15.30
N GLY A 44 -2.66 -4.85 14.88
CA GLY A 44 -1.58 -4.37 14.00
C GLY A 44 -1.76 -4.72 12.52
N VAL A 45 -2.99 -4.96 12.10
CA VAL A 45 -3.43 -4.75 10.71
C VAL A 45 -4.64 -3.82 10.73
N PHE A 46 -4.55 -2.72 11.48
CA PHE A 46 -5.26 -1.52 11.05
C PHE A 46 -4.42 -0.97 9.90
N ASP A 47 -4.69 -1.48 8.71
CA ASP A 47 -4.24 -0.88 7.46
C ASP A 47 -4.69 0.58 7.53
N MET A 48 -3.72 1.49 7.72
CA MET A 48 -4.03 2.91 7.70
C MET A 48 -4.53 3.17 6.29
N THR A 49 -5.83 3.43 6.15
CA THR A 49 -6.47 3.68 4.87
C THR A 49 -5.64 4.68 4.08
N LYS A 50 -5.04 4.23 2.99
CA LYS A 50 -4.08 5.00 2.21
C LYS A 50 -4.61 5.17 0.81
N TRP A 51 -4.87 6.41 0.45
CA TRP A 51 -5.23 6.81 -0.89
C TRP A 51 -4.02 7.41 -1.58
N ASN A 52 -3.84 7.09 -2.86
CA ASN A 52 -2.81 7.69 -3.69
C ASN A 52 -3.42 8.18 -5.00
N VAL A 53 -3.05 9.38 -5.42
CA VAL A 53 -3.33 9.90 -6.75
C VAL A 53 -2.00 10.09 -7.45
N TYR A 54 -1.78 9.39 -8.56
CA TYR A 54 -0.55 9.49 -9.34
C TYR A 54 -0.82 10.20 -10.66
N LEU A 55 0.07 11.14 -11.00
CA LEU A 55 0.22 11.64 -12.37
C LEU A 55 1.40 10.92 -13.01
N THR A 56 1.19 10.40 -14.21
CA THR A 56 2.23 9.74 -14.99
C THR A 56 2.43 10.42 -16.33
N LYS A 57 3.64 10.28 -16.89
CA LYS A 57 3.95 10.62 -18.28
C LYS A 57 4.74 9.46 -18.87
N GLY A 58 4.32 8.93 -20.01
CA GLY A 58 5.05 7.84 -20.65
C GLY A 58 4.53 7.47 -22.03
N GLU A 59 5.22 6.50 -22.65
CA GLU A 59 4.96 5.99 -24.01
C GLU A 59 3.71 5.09 -24.10
N TYR A 60 3.18 4.67 -22.95
CA TYR A 60 2.04 3.76 -22.85
C TYR A 60 0.96 4.33 -21.93
N GLU A 61 -0.28 3.94 -22.18
CA GLU A 61 -1.39 4.35 -21.34
C GLU A 61 -1.29 3.77 -19.91
N PRO A 62 -1.80 4.48 -18.89
CA PRO A 62 -1.56 4.18 -17.48
C PRO A 62 -2.21 2.88 -16.97
N TRP A 63 -2.92 2.13 -17.81
CA TRP A 63 -3.55 0.85 -17.44
C TRP A 63 -2.72 -0.37 -17.79
N TRP A 64 -1.62 -0.21 -18.52
CA TRP A 64 -0.78 -1.36 -18.89
C TRP A 64 0.02 -1.91 -17.71
N PHE A 65 0.41 -1.04 -16.76
CA PHE A 65 1.16 -1.42 -15.54
C PHE A 65 2.29 -2.43 -15.83
N PHE A 66 3.15 -2.10 -16.81
CA PHE A 66 4.34 -2.90 -17.12
C PHE A 66 5.34 -2.90 -15.96
N GLU A 67 6.37 -3.74 -16.07
CA GLU A 67 7.49 -3.69 -15.13
C GLU A 67 8.06 -2.26 -15.12
N GLU A 68 8.36 -1.75 -13.92
CA GLU A 68 8.87 -0.40 -13.70
C GLU A 68 7.90 0.74 -14.11
N TRP A 69 6.59 0.50 -14.24
CA TRP A 69 5.62 1.56 -14.54
C TRP A 69 5.70 2.75 -13.56
N GLU A 70 6.11 2.53 -12.31
CA GLU A 70 6.28 3.61 -11.32
C GLU A 70 7.31 4.66 -11.75
N THR A 71 8.25 4.32 -12.65
CA THR A 71 9.23 5.28 -13.20
C THR A 71 8.58 6.38 -14.02
N SER A 72 7.37 6.13 -14.55
CA SER A 72 6.58 7.13 -15.27
C SER A 72 5.90 8.16 -14.36
N ILE A 73 5.90 7.95 -13.04
CA ILE A 73 5.24 8.84 -12.08
C ILE A 73 5.96 10.19 -12.03
N GLN A 74 5.24 11.25 -12.41
CA GLN A 74 5.68 12.63 -12.33
C GLN A 74 5.29 13.28 -10.99
N ALA A 75 4.17 12.85 -10.40
CA ALA A 75 3.73 13.31 -9.09
C ALA A 75 2.93 12.23 -8.33
N ASP A 76 3.12 12.19 -7.02
CA ASP A 76 2.39 11.33 -6.07
C ASP A 76 1.76 12.19 -4.98
N PHE A 77 0.44 12.05 -4.82
CA PHE A 77 -0.32 12.66 -3.74
C PHE A 77 -0.91 11.57 -2.84
N THR A 78 -0.51 11.55 -1.57
CA THR A 78 -1.01 10.59 -0.58
C THR A 78 -2.02 11.24 0.37
N PHE A 79 -3.13 10.53 0.65
CA PHE A 79 -4.18 10.98 1.57
C PHE A 79 -4.63 9.86 2.51
N SER A 80 -5.11 10.23 3.69
CA SER A 80 -5.82 9.32 4.60
C SER A 80 -7.32 9.30 4.37
N GLU A 81 -7.88 10.39 3.83
CA GLU A 81 -9.30 10.60 3.61
C GLU A 81 -9.67 10.45 2.13
N LYS A 82 -10.77 9.76 1.87
CA LYS A 82 -11.26 9.47 0.52
C LYS A 82 -11.65 10.73 -0.22
N GLU A 83 -12.37 11.62 0.46
CA GLU A 83 -12.90 12.86 -0.10
C GLU A 83 -11.78 13.78 -0.58
N ALA A 84 -10.67 13.84 0.17
CA ALA A 84 -9.48 14.61 -0.21
C ALA A 84 -8.81 14.04 -1.47
N ALA A 85 -8.65 12.70 -1.54
CA ALA A 85 -8.10 12.04 -2.73
C ALA A 85 -8.98 12.25 -3.96
N PHE A 86 -10.31 12.16 -3.79
CA PHE A 86 -11.27 12.36 -4.87
C PHE A 86 -11.26 13.80 -5.38
N ALA A 87 -11.23 14.78 -4.48
CA ALA A 87 -11.11 16.19 -4.84
C ALA A 87 -9.81 16.45 -5.62
N LYS A 88 -8.69 15.87 -5.19
CA LYS A 88 -7.41 16.01 -5.91
C LYS A 88 -7.45 15.34 -7.29
N TYR A 89 -8.03 14.14 -7.37
CA TYR A 89 -8.19 13.43 -8.64
C TYR A 89 -9.01 14.27 -9.63
N GLN A 90 -10.14 14.83 -9.18
CA GLN A 90 -10.99 15.68 -10.01
C GLN A 90 -10.24 16.93 -10.51
N GLU A 91 -9.55 17.64 -9.62
CA GLU A 91 -8.75 18.83 -9.98
C GLU A 91 -7.74 18.52 -11.10
N LEU A 92 -7.03 17.40 -10.97
CA LEU A 92 -6.01 16.98 -11.93
C LEU A 92 -6.62 16.52 -13.26
N ALA A 93 -7.73 15.78 -13.20
CA ALA A 93 -8.45 15.33 -14.39
C ALA A 93 -8.97 16.52 -15.21
N GLU A 94 -9.58 17.52 -14.56
CA GLU A 94 -9.99 18.76 -15.23
C GLU A 94 -8.80 19.51 -15.84
N GLY A 95 -7.63 19.47 -15.19
CA GLY A 95 -6.38 19.97 -15.75
C GLY A 95 -5.99 19.26 -17.06
N LEU A 96 -5.97 17.93 -17.04
CA LEU A 96 -5.62 17.12 -18.22
C LEU A 96 -6.61 17.34 -19.37
N LEU A 97 -7.92 17.26 -19.10
CA LEU A 97 -8.95 17.39 -20.15
C LEU A 97 -9.00 18.78 -20.79
N ARG A 98 -8.55 19.83 -20.08
CA ARG A 98 -8.41 21.17 -20.67
C ARG A 98 -7.17 21.31 -21.55
N ASN A 99 -6.11 20.57 -21.26
CA ASN A 99 -4.81 20.73 -21.92
C ASN A 99 -4.62 19.76 -23.09
N TYR A 100 -5.34 18.64 -23.10
CA TYR A 100 -5.18 17.57 -24.07
C TYR A 100 -6.50 17.32 -24.82
N PRO A 101 -6.49 17.34 -26.16
CA PRO A 101 -7.71 17.19 -26.95
C PRO A 101 -8.28 15.76 -26.93
N ASN A 102 -7.42 14.75 -26.72
CA ASN A 102 -7.82 13.36 -26.71
C ASN A 102 -7.67 12.77 -25.31
N HIS A 103 -8.60 11.89 -24.95
CA HIS A 103 -8.54 11.15 -23.69
C HIS A 103 -9.34 9.85 -23.74
N GLN A 104 -9.02 8.93 -22.84
CA GLN A 104 -9.75 7.70 -22.63
C GLN A 104 -9.64 7.26 -21.18
N THR A 105 -10.70 6.61 -20.67
CA THR A 105 -10.69 6.00 -19.34
C THR A 105 -10.89 4.50 -19.34
N LYS A 106 -10.23 3.82 -18.39
CA LYS A 106 -10.49 2.42 -18.04
C LYS A 106 -10.71 2.27 -16.54
N LYS A 107 -11.50 1.26 -16.15
CA LYS A 107 -11.88 0.98 -14.75
C LYS A 107 -12.40 2.23 -14.01
N ASP A 108 -13.01 3.16 -14.74
CA ASP A 108 -13.61 4.42 -14.27
C ASP A 108 -12.65 5.45 -13.64
N CYS A 109 -11.43 5.07 -13.25
CA CYS A 109 -10.49 5.94 -12.54
C CYS A 109 -9.04 5.89 -13.08
N LEU A 110 -8.79 5.20 -14.19
CA LEU A 110 -7.54 5.30 -14.94
C LEU A 110 -7.80 6.16 -16.17
N LEU A 111 -7.23 7.36 -16.21
CA LEU A 111 -7.40 8.32 -17.29
C LEU A 111 -6.08 8.44 -18.06
N ALA A 112 -6.14 8.26 -19.38
CA ALA A 112 -5.09 8.66 -20.30
C ALA A 112 -5.55 9.91 -21.05
N ALA A 113 -4.71 10.92 -21.15
CA ALA A 113 -4.93 12.11 -21.97
C ALA A 113 -3.71 12.35 -22.87
N TRP A 114 -3.92 12.79 -24.10
CA TRP A 114 -2.84 13.01 -25.06
C TRP A 114 -3.20 14.05 -26.13
N ASN A 115 -2.16 14.56 -26.78
CA ASN A 115 -2.24 15.31 -28.03
C ASN A 115 -1.48 14.52 -29.10
N GLU A 116 -2.09 14.29 -30.27
CA GLU A 116 -1.44 13.59 -31.40
C GLU A 116 -0.16 14.29 -31.89
N GLU A 117 -0.03 15.60 -31.62
CA GLU A 117 1.18 16.35 -31.93
C GLU A 117 2.28 16.23 -30.86
N GLU A 118 1.97 15.70 -29.66
CA GLU A 118 2.95 15.46 -28.60
C GLU A 118 3.49 14.01 -28.71
N VAL A 119 4.57 13.87 -29.49
CA VAL A 119 5.30 12.63 -29.69
C VAL A 119 6.75 12.77 -29.23
N GLU A 120 7.36 11.66 -28.80
CA GLU A 120 8.78 11.58 -28.43
C GLU A 120 9.47 10.51 -29.30
N TYR A 121 10.67 10.82 -29.80
CA TYR A 121 11.44 9.87 -30.61
C TYR A 121 12.04 8.79 -29.70
N CYS A 122 11.70 7.53 -29.96
CA CYS A 122 12.24 6.39 -29.24
C CYS A 122 13.39 5.76 -30.02
N GLU A 123 14.60 5.81 -29.47
CA GLU A 123 15.80 5.26 -30.14
C GLU A 123 15.72 3.74 -30.34
N ASP A 124 15.11 3.02 -29.40
CA ASP A 124 14.98 1.56 -29.47
C ASP A 124 13.99 1.10 -30.55
N CYS A 125 12.98 1.93 -30.83
CA CYS A 125 11.95 1.66 -31.83
C CYS A 125 12.26 2.30 -33.20
N GLU A 126 13.22 3.23 -33.23
CA GLU A 126 13.53 4.09 -34.39
C GLU A 126 12.30 4.84 -34.96
N ASP A 127 11.33 5.18 -34.10
CA ASP A 127 10.05 5.78 -34.49
C ASP A 127 9.57 6.83 -33.47
N ASP A 128 8.68 7.71 -33.90
CA ASP A 128 8.02 8.70 -33.04
C ASP A 128 6.86 8.03 -32.28
N ILE A 129 6.95 7.99 -30.96
CA ILE A 129 5.95 7.35 -30.10
C ILE A 129 5.05 8.41 -29.44
N GLN A 130 3.76 8.10 -29.38
CA GLN A 130 2.77 8.93 -28.68
C GLN A 130 3.12 9.06 -27.21
N THR A 131 3.12 10.30 -26.71
CA THR A 131 3.19 10.55 -25.27
C THR A 131 1.80 10.54 -24.64
N PHE A 132 1.64 9.83 -23.53
CA PHE A 132 0.43 9.81 -22.71
C PHE A 132 0.66 10.48 -21.35
N HIS A 133 -0.28 11.32 -20.95
CA HIS A 133 -0.39 11.86 -19.60
C HIS A 133 -1.46 11.08 -18.84
N GLY A 134 -1.02 10.31 -17.86
CA GLY A 134 -1.87 9.42 -17.09
C GLY A 134 -2.28 10.00 -15.74
N LEU A 135 -3.49 9.63 -15.29
CA LEU A 135 -3.98 9.90 -13.95
C LEU A 135 -4.59 8.63 -13.37
N ILE A 136 -4.12 8.27 -12.17
CA ILE A 136 -4.38 6.98 -11.54
C ILE A 136 -4.84 7.20 -10.10
N LEU A 137 -5.90 6.51 -9.68
CA LEU A 137 -6.38 6.51 -8.30
C LEU A 137 -6.19 5.15 -7.64
N PHE A 138 -5.47 5.12 -6.52
CA PHE A 138 -5.19 3.93 -5.73
C PHE A 138 -5.83 4.01 -4.35
N PHE A 139 -6.23 2.86 -3.83
CA PHE A 139 -6.63 2.65 -2.44
C PHE A 139 -5.92 1.41 -1.89
N ASN A 140 -5.21 1.58 -0.77
CA ASN A 140 -4.41 0.55 -0.11
C ASN A 140 -3.47 -0.22 -1.05
N GLY A 141 -2.83 0.50 -1.97
CA GLY A 141 -1.84 -0.05 -2.89
C GLY A 141 -2.42 -0.71 -4.15
N GLU A 142 -3.74 -0.69 -4.34
CA GLU A 142 -4.39 -1.24 -5.52
C GLU A 142 -5.17 -0.16 -6.29
N VAL A 143 -5.35 -0.36 -7.60
CA VAL A 143 -6.23 0.50 -8.42
C VAL A 143 -7.63 0.52 -7.83
N TYR A 144 -8.10 1.71 -7.45
CA TYR A 144 -9.42 1.87 -6.86
C TYR A 144 -10.53 1.38 -7.80
N GLN A 145 -11.61 0.85 -7.23
CA GLN A 145 -12.78 0.42 -7.98
C GLN A 145 -13.98 1.26 -7.52
N PRO A 146 -14.38 2.29 -8.30
CA PRO A 146 -15.53 3.12 -7.94
C PRO A 146 -16.81 2.30 -7.78
N THR A 147 -17.59 2.64 -6.76
CA THR A 147 -18.93 2.06 -6.58
C THR A 147 -19.89 2.54 -7.68
N SER A 148 -21.00 1.85 -7.90
CA SER A 148 -21.99 2.26 -8.92
C SER A 148 -22.50 3.70 -8.74
N GLU A 149 -22.63 4.16 -7.49
CA GLU A 149 -23.04 5.54 -7.17
C GLU A 149 -21.94 6.56 -7.50
N GLU A 150 -20.68 6.24 -7.20
CA GLU A 150 -19.53 7.10 -7.50
C GLU A 150 -19.29 7.26 -9.00
N LYS A 151 -19.52 6.18 -9.76
CA LYS A 151 -19.42 6.22 -11.23
C LYS A 151 -20.37 7.24 -11.81
N GLU A 152 -21.63 7.26 -11.38
CA GLU A 152 -22.66 8.17 -11.90
C GLU A 152 -22.54 9.61 -11.41
N THR A 153 -21.72 9.87 -10.40
CA THR A 153 -21.58 11.19 -9.78
C THR A 153 -20.22 11.81 -10.08
N ILE A 154 -19.17 11.30 -9.44
CA ILE A 154 -17.84 11.93 -9.44
C ILE A 154 -17.14 11.65 -10.77
N PHE A 155 -17.11 10.39 -11.19
CA PHE A 155 -16.36 10.00 -12.39
C PHE A 155 -17.12 10.34 -13.67
N LYS A 156 -18.46 10.27 -13.69
CA LYS A 156 -19.24 10.74 -14.85
C LYS A 156 -19.04 12.22 -15.10
N ASN A 157 -19.13 13.07 -14.06
CA ASN A 157 -18.96 14.51 -14.25
C ASN A 157 -17.55 14.84 -14.78
N VAL A 158 -16.52 14.27 -14.16
CA VAL A 158 -15.12 14.47 -14.59
C VAL A 158 -14.90 14.07 -16.06
N LEU A 159 -15.54 12.99 -16.52
CA LEU A 159 -15.32 12.42 -17.85
C LEU A 159 -16.29 12.91 -18.93
N THR A 160 -17.33 13.66 -18.57
CA THR A 160 -18.31 14.23 -19.52
C THR A 160 -17.95 15.67 -19.91
N PHE A 161 -16.97 16.30 -19.27
CA PHE A 161 -16.53 17.68 -19.57
C PHE A 161 -15.51 17.79 -20.72
N ALA A 162 -15.40 16.78 -21.58
CA ALA A 162 -14.57 16.79 -22.78
C ALA A 162 -15.43 16.64 -24.04
#